data_AF-A0A6H0RWN4-F1
#
_entry.id   AF-A0A6H0RWN4-F1
#
_cell.length_a   1.000
_cell.length_b   1.000
_cell.length_c   1.000
_cell.angle_alpha   90.00
_cell.angle_beta   90.00
_cell.angle_gamma   90.00
#
_symmetry.space_group_name_H-M   'P 1'
#
loop_
_entity.id
_entity.type
_entity.pdbx_description
1 polymer ?
#
loop_
_entity_poly.entity_id
_entity_poly.type
_entity_poly.pdbx_seq_one_letter_code
_entity_poly.pdbx_strand_id
1 'polypeptide(L)'
;MAFDDLTAEDLAAASRRIAADTLHSARLVAAEYLVAGPGASAGDAATAVDVLLARDPADSRFELLQAFEKPWAALTIRILAPVADPTSAMQDARDRGVTAAAIAKALGVTQQALYQNPRYADIVRKPR
;
A
#
# COMPACT_ATOMS: atom_id res chain seq x y z
N MET A 1 28.93 0.05 -19.66
CA MET A 1 27.88 1.01 -20.01
C MET A 1 28.22 2.30 -19.31
N ALA A 2 28.39 3.38 -20.07
CA ALA A 2 28.42 4.73 -19.51
C ALA A 2 27.01 5.10 -19.04
N PHE A 3 26.90 6.02 -18.07
CA PHE A 3 25.58 6.50 -17.62
C PHE A 3 24.76 7.10 -18.77
N ASP A 4 25.41 7.59 -19.81
CA ASP A 4 24.80 8.18 -21.01
C ASP A 4 24.21 7.13 -21.98
N ASP A 5 24.47 5.83 -21.77
CA ASP A 5 23.95 4.74 -22.61
C ASP A 5 22.55 4.26 -22.17
N LEU A 6 21.99 4.80 -21.07
CA LEU A 6 20.68 4.41 -20.55
C LEU A 6 19.57 4.81 -21.52
N THR A 7 18.84 3.83 -22.03
CA THR A 7 17.67 4.11 -22.86
C THR A 7 16.51 4.64 -22.00
N ALA A 8 15.52 5.25 -22.65
CA ALA A 8 14.28 5.62 -21.98
C ALA A 8 13.56 4.41 -21.36
N GLU A 9 13.70 3.22 -21.97
CA GLU A 9 13.13 1.98 -21.46
C GLU A 9 13.83 1.51 -20.18
N ASP A 10 15.16 1.59 -20.14
CA ASP A 10 15.96 1.25 -18.95
C ASP A 10 15.59 2.17 -17.77
N LEU A 11 15.49 3.47 -18.03
CA LEU A 11 15.09 4.47 -17.03
C LEU A 11 13.66 4.22 -16.53
N ALA A 12 12.75 3.85 -17.42
CA ALA A 12 11.38 3.52 -17.04
C ALA A 12 11.31 2.23 -16.21
N ALA A 13 12.10 1.20 -16.56
CA ALA A 13 12.19 -0.04 -15.79
C ALA A 13 12.78 0.19 -14.40
N ALA A 14 13.86 0.97 -14.30
CA ALA A 14 14.46 1.35 -13.02
C ALA A 14 13.44 2.13 -12.16
N SER A 15 12.74 3.10 -12.74
CA SER A 15 11.75 3.90 -12.02
C SER A 15 10.58 3.06 -11.50
N ARG A 16 10.08 2.09 -12.29
CA ARG A 16 9.05 1.14 -11.85
C ARG A 16 9.54 0.27 -10.69
N ARG A 17 10.78 -0.20 -10.73
CA ARG A 17 11.39 -0.97 -9.66
C ARG A 17 11.47 -0.15 -8.36
N ILE A 18 11.99 1.07 -8.42
CA ILE A 18 12.07 1.96 -7.25
C ILE A 18 10.68 2.24 -6.67
N ALA A 19 9.67 2.49 -7.52
CA ALA A 19 8.30 2.68 -7.05
C ALA A 19 7.76 1.44 -6.31
N ALA A 20 8.00 0.24 -6.85
CA ALA A 20 7.61 -1.01 -6.21
C ALA A 20 8.34 -1.25 -4.87
N ASP A 21 9.65 -1.02 -4.84
CA ASP A 21 10.49 -1.18 -3.65
C ASP A 21 10.07 -0.20 -2.55
N THR A 22 9.71 1.03 -2.91
CA THR A 22 9.23 2.05 -1.97
C THR A 22 7.89 1.64 -1.35
N LEU A 23 6.95 1.14 -2.17
CA LEU A 23 5.67 0.63 -1.67
C LEU A 23 5.86 -0.59 -0.75
N HIS A 24 6.72 -1.53 -1.15
CA HIS A 24 7.05 -2.70 -0.34
C HIS A 24 7.68 -2.30 1.01
N SER A 25 8.58 -1.32 1.00
CA SER A 25 9.18 -0.78 2.22
C SER A 25 8.14 -0.17 3.16
N ALA A 26 7.19 0.61 2.62
CA ALA A 26 6.09 1.16 3.42
C ALA A 26 5.19 0.07 4.03
N ARG A 27 4.94 -1.02 3.28
CA ARG A 27 4.19 -2.19 3.75
C ARG A 27 4.89 -2.91 4.90
N LEU A 28 6.20 -3.09 4.81
CA LEU A 28 7.01 -3.69 5.87
C LEU A 28 6.93 -2.86 7.15
N VAL A 29 7.16 -1.54 7.06
CA VAL A 29 7.04 -0.64 8.23
C VAL A 29 5.62 -0.68 8.82
N ALA A 30 4.58 -0.69 7.99
CA ALA A 30 3.21 -0.86 8.48
C ALA A 30 2.99 -2.22 9.18
N ALA A 31 3.63 -3.28 8.69
CA ALA A 31 3.56 -4.61 9.28
C ALA A 31 4.34 -4.72 10.60
N GLU A 32 5.43 -3.98 10.78
CA GLU A 32 6.15 -3.88 12.06
C GLU A 32 5.20 -3.43 13.19
N TYR A 33 4.40 -2.39 12.94
CA TYR A 33 3.38 -1.95 13.90
C TYR A 33 2.29 -2.98 14.15
N LEU A 34 1.95 -3.77 13.13
CA LEU A 34 0.93 -4.82 13.23
C LEU A 34 1.42 -5.98 14.11
N VAL A 35 2.62 -6.50 13.83
CA VAL A 35 3.20 -7.64 14.56
C VAL A 35 3.70 -7.27 15.95
N ALA A 36 4.05 -6.00 16.19
CA ALA A 36 4.30 -5.50 17.55
C ALA A 36 3.02 -5.40 18.41
N GLY A 37 1.84 -5.56 17.81
CA GLY A 37 0.55 -5.47 18.48
C GLY A 37 -0.36 -6.66 18.16
N PRO A 38 -1.53 -6.42 17.55
CA PRO A 38 -2.57 -7.44 17.44
C PRO A 38 -2.23 -8.59 16.46
N GLY A 39 -1.21 -8.43 15.62
CA GLY A 39 -0.73 -9.45 14.68
C GLY A 39 0.46 -10.27 15.18
N ALA A 40 0.83 -10.19 16.47
CA ALA A 40 2.07 -10.79 16.99
C ALA A 40 2.23 -12.30 16.71
N SER A 41 1.13 -13.04 16.61
CA SER A 41 1.15 -14.49 16.35
C SER A 41 1.37 -14.85 14.86
N ALA A 42 1.40 -13.87 13.95
CA ALA A 42 1.57 -14.12 12.52
C ALA A 42 3.03 -14.31 12.08
N GLY A 43 3.99 -14.09 12.99
CA GLY A 43 5.42 -14.13 12.71
C GLY A 43 6.03 -12.72 12.66
N ASP A 44 7.08 -12.54 11.85
CA ASP A 44 7.72 -11.25 11.66
C ASP A 44 6.99 -10.37 10.61
N ALA A 45 7.43 -9.12 10.47
CA ALA A 45 6.82 -8.16 9.57
C ALA A 45 6.86 -8.61 8.09
N ALA A 46 7.95 -9.23 7.66
CA ALA A 46 8.07 -9.75 6.29
C ALA A 46 7.05 -10.86 6.02
N THR A 47 6.96 -11.82 6.94
CA THR A 47 5.97 -12.90 6.90
C THR A 47 4.56 -12.34 6.88
N ALA A 48 4.25 -11.35 7.73
CA ALA A 48 2.93 -10.73 7.76
C ALA A 48 2.58 -10.02 6.45
N VAL A 49 3.55 -9.33 5.81
CA VAL A 49 3.36 -8.76 4.48
C VAL A 49 3.07 -9.84 3.45
N ASP A 50 3.86 -10.92 3.42
CA ASP A 50 3.67 -12.00 2.45
C ASP A 50 2.28 -12.65 2.58
N VAL A 51 1.86 -12.94 3.82
CA VAL A 51 0.52 -13.49 4.11
C VAL A 51 -0.58 -12.52 3.66
N LEU A 52 -0.47 -11.23 3.99
CA LEU A 52 -1.44 -10.22 3.59
C LEU A 52 -1.48 -10.02 2.06
N LEU A 53 -0.36 -10.13 1.36
CA LEU A 53 -0.30 -10.03 -0.09
C LEU A 53 -0.88 -11.26 -0.78
N ALA A 54 -0.58 -12.47 -0.27
CA ALA A 54 -1.07 -13.72 -0.82
C ALA A 54 -2.58 -13.89 -0.67
N ARG A 55 -3.16 -13.42 0.45
CA ARG A 55 -4.60 -13.55 0.77
C ARG A 55 -5.12 -14.98 0.67
N ASP A 56 -4.28 -15.95 1.00
CA ASP A 56 -4.63 -17.36 0.91
C ASP A 56 -5.57 -17.73 2.07
N PRO A 57 -6.85 -18.07 1.81
CA PRO A 57 -7.78 -18.49 2.85
C PRO A 57 -7.39 -19.82 3.49
N ALA A 58 -6.49 -20.60 2.90
CA ALA A 58 -5.96 -21.82 3.51
C ALA A 58 -4.82 -21.56 4.51
N ASP A 59 -4.26 -20.34 4.55
CA ASP A 59 -3.25 -19.95 5.52
C ASP A 59 -3.91 -19.49 6.83
N SER A 60 -3.71 -20.24 7.92
CA SER A 60 -4.27 -19.90 9.23
C SER A 60 -3.77 -18.55 9.78
N ARG A 61 -2.60 -18.07 9.33
CA ARG A 61 -2.12 -16.73 9.68
C ARG A 61 -2.92 -15.66 8.96
N PHE A 62 -3.41 -15.95 7.75
CA PHE A 62 -4.26 -15.01 7.02
C PHE A 62 -5.60 -14.82 7.74
N GLU A 63 -6.20 -15.88 8.28
CA GLU A 63 -7.42 -15.76 9.10
C GLU A 63 -7.23 -14.78 10.27
N LEU A 64 -6.08 -14.84 10.93
CA LEU A 64 -5.72 -13.92 12.03
C LEU A 64 -5.49 -12.48 11.52
N LEU A 65 -4.78 -12.32 10.40
CA LEU A 65 -4.41 -11.01 9.87
C LEU A 65 -5.55 -10.32 9.10
N GLN A 66 -6.55 -11.06 8.62
CA GLN A 66 -7.64 -10.54 7.77
C GLN A 66 -8.38 -9.37 8.42
N ALA A 67 -8.60 -9.42 9.75
CA ALA A 67 -9.25 -8.34 10.49
C ALA A 67 -8.47 -7.01 10.44
N PHE A 68 -7.15 -7.07 10.21
CA PHE A 68 -6.25 -5.92 10.22
C PHE A 68 -5.83 -5.48 8.82
N GLU A 69 -6.26 -6.18 7.77
CA GLU A 69 -5.87 -5.90 6.39
C GLU A 69 -6.19 -4.46 5.96
N LYS A 70 -7.40 -3.97 6.25
CA LYS A 70 -7.82 -2.60 5.91
C LYS A 70 -7.05 -1.54 6.73
N PRO A 71 -6.94 -1.66 8.08
CA PRO A 71 -6.08 -0.78 8.87
C PRO A 71 -4.62 -0.75 8.40
N TRP A 72 -4.03 -1.90 8.08
CA TRP A 72 -2.65 -2.01 7.60
C TRP A 72 -2.46 -1.31 6.25
N ALA A 73 -3.37 -1.47 5.31
CA ALA A 73 -3.32 -0.77 4.02
C ALA A 73 -3.48 0.75 4.19
N ALA A 74 -4.36 1.20 5.08
CA ALA A 74 -4.49 2.63 5.39
C ALA A 74 -3.23 3.20 6.06
N LEU A 75 -2.57 2.44 6.93
CA LEU A 75 -1.29 2.82 7.52
C LEU A 75 -0.18 2.90 6.47
N THR A 76 -0.14 1.96 5.52
CA THR A 76 0.79 1.97 4.39
C THR A 76 0.68 3.27 3.58
N ILE A 77 -0.55 3.73 3.29
CA ILE A 77 -0.77 5.04 2.63
C ILE A 77 -0.19 6.18 3.47
N ARG A 78 -0.47 6.19 4.78
CA ARG A 78 -0.02 7.25 5.69
C ARG A 78 1.51 7.33 5.78
N ILE A 79 2.20 6.19 5.73
CA ILE A 79 3.67 6.10 5.73
C ILE A 79 4.25 6.57 4.39
N LEU A 80 3.63 6.16 3.27
CA LEU A 80 4.17 6.42 1.93
C LEU A 80 3.95 7.86 1.46
N ALA A 81 2.77 8.44 1.73
CA ALA A 81 2.34 9.71 1.16
C ALA A 81 3.28 10.91 1.40
N PRO A 82 3.98 11.04 2.55
CA PRO A 82 4.92 12.14 2.77
C PRO A 82 6.21 12.04 1.94
N VAL A 83 6.56 10.85 1.42
CA VAL A 83 7.87 10.58 0.81
C VAL A 83 7.80 10.16 -0.66
N ALA A 84 6.64 9.71 -1.14
CA ALA A 84 6.44 9.30 -2.53
C ALA A 84 4.98 9.44 -2.96
N ASP A 85 4.73 9.31 -4.26
CA ASP A 85 3.37 9.24 -4.79
C ASP A 85 2.60 8.04 -4.20
N PRO A 86 1.48 8.26 -3.49
CA PRO A 86 0.74 7.19 -2.83
C PRO A 86 -0.24 6.45 -3.75
N THR A 87 -0.33 6.79 -5.04
CA THR A 87 -1.30 6.24 -6.00
C THR A 87 -1.42 4.71 -5.93
N SER A 88 -0.30 3.99 -5.98
CA SER A 88 -0.31 2.51 -5.92
C SER A 88 -0.75 1.96 -4.56
N ALA A 89 -0.43 2.64 -3.46
CA ALA A 89 -0.92 2.26 -2.13
C ALA A 89 -2.42 2.52 -1.98
N MET A 90 -2.92 3.60 -2.59
CA MET A 90 -4.35 3.89 -2.63
C MET A 90 -5.12 2.83 -3.42
N GLN A 91 -4.62 2.42 -4.58
CA GLN A 91 -5.21 1.34 -5.39
C GLN A 91 -5.25 0.03 -4.60
N ASP A 92 -4.11 -0.39 -4.04
CA ASP A 92 -4.03 -1.59 -3.19
C ASP A 92 -5.06 -1.51 -2.04
N ALA A 93 -5.13 -0.39 -1.31
CA ALA A 93 -6.12 -0.20 -0.25
C ALA A 93 -7.57 -0.31 -0.74
N ARG A 94 -7.90 0.23 -1.92
CA ARG A 94 -9.23 0.10 -2.53
C ARG A 94 -9.55 -1.34 -2.88
N ASP A 95 -8.59 -2.09 -3.42
CA ASP A 95 -8.72 -3.52 -3.73
C ASP A 95 -8.88 -4.39 -2.46
N ARG A 96 -8.52 -3.85 -1.28
CA ARG A 96 -8.81 -4.44 0.03
C ARG A 96 -10.13 -3.97 0.64
N GLY A 97 -10.88 -3.12 -0.06
CA GLY A 97 -12.14 -2.56 0.41
C GLY A 97 -11.99 -1.45 1.45
N VAL A 98 -10.83 -0.77 1.54
CA VAL A 98 -10.69 0.47 2.32
C VAL A 98 -11.53 1.56 1.68
N THR A 99 -12.33 2.28 2.46
CA THR A 99 -13.25 3.30 1.93
C THR A 99 -12.52 4.58 1.52
N ALA A 100 -13.11 5.36 0.61
CA ALA A 100 -12.57 6.67 0.22
C ALA A 100 -12.37 7.60 1.45
N ALA A 101 -13.27 7.54 2.43
CA ALA A 101 -13.15 8.32 3.67
C ALA A 101 -11.94 7.89 4.52
N ALA A 102 -11.68 6.58 4.63
CA ALA A 102 -10.50 6.07 5.35
C ALA A 102 -9.20 6.44 4.63
N ILE A 103 -9.17 6.41 3.29
CA ILE A 103 -8.04 6.89 2.49
C ILE A 103 -7.83 8.40 2.69
N ALA A 104 -8.90 9.20 2.69
CA ALA A 104 -8.83 10.65 2.96
C ALA A 104 -8.16 10.92 4.31
N LYS A 105 -8.61 10.19 5.35
CA LYS A 105 -8.05 10.26 6.69
C LYS A 105 -6.57 9.87 6.71
N ALA A 106 -6.17 8.81 6.00
CA ALA A 106 -4.78 8.37 5.93
C ALA A 106 -3.88 9.42 5.27
N LEU A 107 -4.39 10.13 4.27
CA LEU A 107 -3.70 11.22 3.57
C LEU A 107 -3.75 12.58 4.29
N GLY A 108 -4.54 12.70 5.36
CA GLY A 108 -4.72 13.97 6.06
C GLY A 108 -5.51 15.02 5.27
N VAL A 109 -6.37 14.59 4.33
CA VAL A 109 -7.18 15.47 3.48
C VAL A 109 -8.67 15.20 3.65
N THR A 110 -9.51 16.11 3.14
CA THR A 110 -10.96 15.88 3.09
C THR A 110 -11.32 14.88 2.00
N GLN A 111 -12.42 14.15 2.19
CA GLN A 111 -12.92 13.24 1.15
C GLN A 111 -13.29 13.99 -0.14
N GLN A 112 -13.76 15.24 -0.03
CA GLN A 112 -14.03 16.09 -1.19
C GLN A 112 -12.75 16.39 -2.00
N ALA A 113 -11.64 16.70 -1.31
CA ALA A 113 -10.35 16.96 -1.97
C ALA A 113 -9.86 15.76 -2.78
N LEU A 114 -10.10 14.53 -2.30
CA LEU A 114 -9.81 13.31 -3.07
C LEU A 114 -10.61 13.21 -4.37
N TYR A 115 -11.91 13.50 -4.34
CA TYR A 115 -12.76 13.44 -5.54
C TYR A 115 -12.50 14.56 -6.54
N GLN A 116 -11.96 15.70 -6.07
CA GLN A 116 -11.61 16.84 -6.92
C GLN A 116 -10.21 16.71 -7.53
N ASN A 117 -9.33 15.89 -6.94
CA ASN A 117 -8.00 15.65 -7.48
C ASN A 117 -8.07 14.70 -8.70
N PRO A 118 -7.73 15.14 -9.93
CA PRO A 118 -7.84 14.31 -11.12
C PRO A 118 -7.03 13.00 -11.05
N ARG A 119 -5.91 13.00 -10.31
CA ARG A 119 -5.06 11.82 -10.13
C ARG A 119 -5.72 10.76 -9.26
N TYR A 120 -6.48 11.19 -8.25
CA TYR A 120 -7.01 10.30 -7.21
C TYR A 120 -8.47 9.95 -7.41
N ALA A 121 -9.22 10.79 -8.12
CA ALA A 121 -10.65 10.64 -8.32
C ALA A 121 -11.00 9.26 -8.89
N ASP A 122 -10.26 8.77 -9.88
CA ASP A 122 -10.53 7.49 -10.53
C ASP A 122 -10.27 6.29 -9.63
N ILE A 123 -9.38 6.42 -8.64
CA ILE A 123 -9.07 5.37 -7.66
C ILE A 123 -10.20 5.25 -6.64
N VAL A 124 -10.73 6.40 -6.17
CA VAL A 124 -11.73 6.42 -5.09
C VAL A 124 -13.16 6.31 -5.60
N ARG A 125 -13.41 6.61 -6.88
CA ARG A 125 -14.68 6.31 -7.56
C ARG A 125 -14.78 4.80 -7.73
N LYS A 126 -15.82 4.19 -7.17
CA LYS A 126 -16.09 2.75 -7.27
C LYS A 126 -16.09 2.35 -8.77
N PRO A 127 -15.43 1.25 -9.18
CA PRO A 127 -15.64 0.74 -10.52
C PRO A 127 -17.14 0.45 -10.68
N ARG A 128 -17.69 0.91 -11.81
CA ARG A 128 -19.10 0.69 -12.18
C ARG A 128 -19.38 -0.79 -12.40
#